data_AF-A0A7C4G6C8-F1
#
_entry.id   AF-A0A7C4G6C8-F1
#
_cell.length_a   1.000
_cell.length_b   1.000
_cell.length_c   1.000
_cell.angle_alpha   90.00
_cell.angle_beta   90.00
_cell.angle_gamma   90.00
#
_symmetry.space_group_name_H-M   'P 1'
#
loop_
_entity.id
_entity.type
_entity.pdbx_description
1 polymer ?
#
loop_
_entity_poly.entity_id
_entity_poly.type
_entity_poly.pdbx_seq_one_letter_code
_entity_poly.pdbx_strand_id
1 'polypeptide(L)'
;MVEIEVISSIDRFRYFIILSTCRSFIPKEYFKMRDVFPERDRAHGLIYVEAADKVTLSKVREVSFVKVSDVLGVIYESKSGSTKLKWRRITGIKGKVTGIASINAIVNLSIAGIITANDAKKLVKSREIESLKLLQ
;
A
#
# COMPACT_ATOMS: atom_id res chain seq x y z
N MET A 1 -5.59 -9.86 -12.28
CA MET A 1 -4.82 -8.94 -11.39
C MET A 1 -3.37 -9.03 -11.81
N VAL A 2 -2.44 -8.22 -11.30
CA VAL A 2 -1.01 -8.39 -11.60
C VAL A 2 -0.24 -8.73 -10.34
N GLU A 3 0.77 -9.59 -10.46
CA GLU A 3 1.70 -9.85 -9.38
C GLU A 3 2.69 -8.70 -9.22
N ILE A 4 3.00 -8.39 -7.97
CA ILE A 4 3.97 -7.37 -7.59
C ILE A 4 5.02 -8.04 -6.71
N GLU A 5 6.28 -7.87 -7.09
CA GLU A 5 7.43 -8.23 -6.28
C GLU A 5 8.54 -7.20 -6.49
N VAL A 6 8.75 -6.32 -5.50
CA VAL A 6 9.73 -5.23 -5.63
C VAL A 6 10.28 -4.81 -4.27
N ILE A 7 11.53 -4.35 -4.21
CA ILE A 7 12.10 -3.75 -3.01
C ILE A 7 11.73 -2.26 -2.98
N SER A 8 11.17 -1.81 -1.87
CA SER A 8 10.83 -0.39 -1.67
C SER A 8 10.95 0.02 -0.20
N SER A 9 10.99 1.32 0.04
CA SER A 9 11.01 1.84 1.41
C SER A 9 9.63 1.80 2.05
N ILE A 10 9.60 1.73 3.38
CA ILE A 10 8.37 1.86 4.15
C ILE A 10 7.70 3.22 3.91
N ASP A 11 8.47 4.30 3.75
CA ASP A 11 7.93 5.64 3.45
C ASP A 11 7.12 5.65 2.15
N ARG A 12 7.62 4.99 1.11
CA ARG A 12 6.90 4.86 -0.17
C ARG A 12 5.67 3.96 -0.04
N PHE A 13 5.77 2.86 0.70
CA PHE A 13 4.63 1.99 0.94
C PHE A 13 3.52 2.68 1.76
N ARG A 14 3.90 3.45 2.79
CA ARG A 14 3.00 4.34 3.54
C ARG A 14 2.29 5.31 2.60
N TYR A 15 3.04 5.96 1.71
CA TYR A 15 2.46 6.91 0.78
C TYR A 15 1.47 6.26 -0.20
N PHE A 16 1.79 5.05 -0.71
CA PHE A 16 0.85 4.25 -1.49
C PHE A 16 -0.45 3.97 -0.73
N ILE A 17 -0.37 3.60 0.55
CA ILE A 17 -1.58 3.35 1.36
C ILE A 17 -2.39 4.62 1.49
N ILE A 18 -1.77 5.77 1.77
CA ILE A 18 -2.44 7.07 1.87
C ILE A 18 -3.17 7.41 0.56
N LEU A 19 -2.49 7.31 -0.58
CA LEU A 19 -3.08 7.54 -1.91
C LEU A 19 -4.29 6.64 -2.17
N SER A 20 -4.22 5.39 -1.70
CA SER A 20 -5.25 4.38 -1.96
C SER A 20 -6.41 4.38 -0.96
N THR A 21 -6.36 5.20 0.11
CA THR A 21 -7.34 5.13 1.21
C THR A 21 -7.81 6.50 1.68
N CYS A 22 -6.92 7.34 2.18
CA CYS A 22 -7.27 8.50 3.01
C CYS A 22 -6.70 9.83 2.54
N ARG A 23 -6.10 9.90 1.34
CA ARG A 23 -5.47 11.13 0.80
C ARG A 23 -6.36 12.37 0.83
N SER A 24 -7.67 12.21 0.70
CA SER A 24 -8.65 13.31 0.69
C SER A 24 -9.00 13.85 2.08
N PHE A 25 -8.76 13.09 3.16
CA PHE A 25 -9.21 13.45 4.51
C PHE A 25 -8.16 13.24 5.61
N ILE A 26 -6.94 12.78 5.27
CA ILE A 26 -5.84 12.71 6.22
C ILE A 26 -5.51 14.12 6.77
N PRO A 27 -5.41 14.30 8.11
CA PRO A 27 -4.93 15.55 8.69
C PRO A 27 -3.56 15.95 8.13
N LYS A 28 -3.37 17.25 7.87
CA LYS A 28 -2.14 17.76 7.21
C LYS A 28 -0.89 17.47 8.02
N GLU A 29 -1.01 17.47 9.34
CA GLU A 29 0.03 17.19 10.32
C GLU A 29 0.45 15.72 10.19
N TYR A 30 -0.51 14.80 10.19
CA TYR A 30 -0.26 13.36 10.07
C TYR A 30 0.32 12.97 8.72
N PHE A 31 -0.05 13.67 7.64
CA PHE A 31 0.53 13.44 6.33
C PHE A 31 2.05 13.68 6.34
N LYS A 32 2.53 14.72 7.04
CA LYS A 32 3.94 15.09 7.16
C LYS A 32 4.73 14.17 8.11
N MET A 33 4.06 13.59 9.09
CA MET A 33 4.67 12.68 10.08
C MET A 33 4.92 11.29 9.48
N ARG A 34 6.19 10.93 9.24
CA ARG A 34 6.57 9.65 8.59
C ARG A 34 6.27 8.42 9.45
N ASP A 35 6.19 8.61 10.76
CA ASP A 35 5.87 7.61 11.76
C ASP A 35 4.35 7.46 12.02
N VAL A 36 3.50 8.20 11.30
CA VAL A 36 2.05 8.06 11.41
C VAL A 36 1.49 7.29 10.23
N PHE A 37 0.87 6.15 10.50
CA PHE A 37 0.30 5.26 9.49
C PHE A 37 -1.23 5.18 9.62
N PRO A 38 -1.94 5.04 8.50
CA PRO A 38 -3.34 4.63 8.53
C PRO A 38 -3.45 3.13 8.87
N GLU A 39 -4.41 2.77 9.71
CA GLU A 39 -4.89 1.41 9.96
C GLU A 39 -6.40 1.33 9.73
N ARG A 40 -6.89 0.13 9.36
CA ARG A 40 -8.30 -0.11 9.06
C ARG A 40 -8.63 -1.59 9.27
N ASP A 41 -9.79 -1.85 9.86
CA ASP A 41 -10.29 -3.20 10.12
C ASP A 41 -10.77 -3.92 8.84
N ARG A 42 -10.74 -5.27 8.86
CA ARG A 42 -11.17 -6.14 7.75
C ARG A 42 -12.56 -5.84 7.22
N ALA A 43 -13.50 -5.36 8.05
CA ALA A 43 -14.86 -5.00 7.62
C ALA A 43 -14.89 -3.96 6.47
N HIS A 44 -13.82 -3.19 6.31
CA HIS A 44 -13.71 -2.16 5.25
C HIS A 44 -12.48 -2.35 4.35
N GLY A 45 -11.88 -3.56 4.38
CA GLY A 45 -10.56 -3.86 3.82
C GLY A 45 -9.46 -3.59 4.84
N LEU A 46 -8.46 -4.46 4.90
CA LEU A 46 -7.45 -4.44 5.95
C LEU A 46 -6.32 -3.44 5.69
N ILE A 47 -5.98 -2.64 6.70
CA ILE A 47 -4.66 -2.00 6.78
C ILE A 47 -4.14 -2.28 8.18
N TYR A 48 -3.04 -3.03 8.25
CA TYR A 48 -2.45 -3.44 9.51
C TYR A 48 -0.96 -3.14 9.51
N VAL A 49 -0.49 -2.43 10.53
CA VAL A 49 0.92 -2.13 10.75
C VAL A 49 1.41 -2.97 11.92
N GLU A 50 2.41 -3.78 11.62
CA GLU A 50 3.19 -4.53 12.59
C GLU A 50 4.45 -3.74 12.93
N ALA A 51 4.56 -3.36 14.19
CA ALA A 51 5.61 -2.49 14.71
C ALA A 51 5.93 -2.89 16.16
N ALA A 52 7.09 -2.49 16.67
CA ALA A 52 7.48 -2.78 18.05
C ALA A 52 6.55 -2.12 19.07
N ASP A 53 6.11 -0.90 18.78
CA ASP A 53 5.10 -0.19 19.55
C ASP A 53 4.25 0.69 18.64
N LYS A 54 2.99 0.91 19.03
CA LYS A 54 2.07 1.81 18.32
C LYS A 54 1.02 2.41 19.25
N VAL A 55 0.73 3.69 19.02
CA VAL A 55 -0.29 4.46 19.75
C VAL A 55 -1.28 5.06 18.76
N THR A 56 -2.57 4.83 18.98
CA THR A 56 -3.64 5.47 18.20
C THR A 56 -3.73 6.94 18.55
N LEU A 57 -3.55 7.82 17.56
CA LEU A 57 -3.67 9.26 17.74
C LEU A 57 -5.12 9.72 17.61
N SER A 58 -5.79 9.28 16.55
CA SER A 58 -7.21 9.56 16.34
C SER A 58 -7.83 8.60 15.31
N LYS A 59 -9.15 8.66 15.18
CA LYS A 59 -9.90 7.95 14.15
C LYS A 59 -10.72 8.95 13.33
N VAL A 60 -10.63 8.85 12.01
CA VAL A 60 -11.43 9.65 11.07
C VAL A 60 -12.10 8.67 10.11
N ARG A 61 -13.43 8.61 10.16
CA ARG A 61 -14.22 7.60 9.46
C ARG A 61 -13.80 6.19 9.90
N GLU A 62 -13.58 5.27 8.96
CA GLU A 62 -13.11 3.91 9.21
C GLU A 62 -11.59 3.78 9.40
N VAL A 63 -10.82 4.87 9.28
CA VAL A 63 -9.35 4.85 9.36
C VAL A 63 -8.87 5.37 10.71
N SER A 64 -8.10 4.55 11.41
CA SER A 64 -7.34 4.96 12.59
C SER A 64 -5.96 5.46 12.15
N PHE A 65 -5.51 6.60 12.65
CA PHE A 65 -4.15 7.07 12.46
C PHE A 65 -3.32 6.69 13.68
N VAL A 66 -2.33 5.84 13.47
CA VAL A 66 -1.47 5.29 14.51
C VAL A 66 -0.06 5.84 14.36
N LYS A 67 0.51 6.34 15.45
CA LYS A 67 1.94 6.65 15.54
C LYS A 67 2.66 5.35 15.87
N VAL A 68 3.69 4.98 15.11
CA VAL A 68 4.36 3.69 15.23
C VAL A 68 5.86 3.84 15.43
N SER A 69 6.47 2.92 16.16
CA SER A 69 7.92 2.80 16.28
C SER A 69 8.40 1.44 15.80
N ASP A 70 9.50 1.42 15.05
CA ASP A 70 10.13 0.23 14.48
C ASP A 70 9.18 -0.67 13.68
N VAL A 71 8.81 -0.22 12.46
CA VAL A 71 7.91 -0.99 11.59
C VAL A 71 8.61 -2.25 11.07
N LEU A 72 8.00 -3.41 11.34
CA LEU A 72 8.43 -4.72 10.87
C LEU A 72 7.70 -5.11 9.58
N GLY A 73 6.45 -4.68 9.44
CA GLY A 73 5.61 -5.07 8.30
C GLY A 73 4.32 -4.29 8.20
N VAL A 74 3.77 -4.27 6.99
CA VAL A 74 2.48 -3.67 6.73
C VAL A 74 1.69 -4.54 5.77
N ILE A 75 0.42 -4.77 6.09
CA ILE A 75 -0.53 -5.48 5.23
C ILE A 75 -1.55 -4.47 4.72
N TYR A 76 -1.81 -4.48 3.42
CA TYR A 76 -2.84 -3.69 2.75
C TYR A 76 -3.76 -4.61 1.95
N GLU A 77 -5.05 -4.52 2.20
CA GLU A 77 -6.11 -5.10 1.40
C GLU A 77 -7.14 -4.01 1.06
N SER A 78 -7.41 -3.86 -0.24
CA SER A 78 -8.44 -2.92 -0.70
C SER A 78 -9.83 -3.38 -0.25
N LYS A 79 -10.79 -2.44 -0.14
CA LYS A 79 -12.18 -2.76 0.22
C LYS A 79 -12.82 -3.77 -0.74
N SER A 80 -12.44 -3.72 -2.01
CA SER A 80 -12.87 -4.66 -3.06
C SER A 80 -12.19 -6.04 -3.00
N GLY A 81 -11.12 -6.20 -2.22
CA GLY A 81 -10.28 -7.40 -2.21
C GLY A 81 -9.40 -7.60 -3.45
N SER A 82 -9.51 -6.73 -4.47
CA SER A 82 -8.77 -6.84 -5.74
C SER A 82 -7.32 -6.36 -5.67
N THR A 83 -6.86 -5.91 -4.51
CA THR A 83 -5.47 -5.60 -4.24
C THR A 83 -5.13 -6.08 -2.84
N LYS A 84 -4.10 -6.92 -2.75
CA LYS A 84 -3.56 -7.45 -1.50
C LYS A 84 -2.05 -7.34 -1.58
N LEU A 85 -1.48 -6.43 -0.82
CA LEU A 85 -0.04 -6.17 -0.80
C LEU A 85 0.48 -6.26 0.61
N LYS A 86 1.70 -6.76 0.75
CA LYS A 86 2.42 -6.81 2.01
C LYS A 86 3.78 -6.14 1.80
N TRP A 87 4.17 -5.29 2.73
CA TRP A 87 5.56 -4.84 2.85
C TRP A 87 6.19 -5.54 4.04
N ARG A 88 7.38 -6.14 3.85
CA ARG A 88 8.17 -6.70 4.95
C ARG A 88 9.59 -6.19 4.97
N ARG A 89 10.04 -5.80 6.17
CA ARG A 89 11.36 -5.27 6.39
C ARG A 89 12.43 -6.28 5.98
N ILE A 90 13.43 -5.80 5.26
CA ILE A 90 14.69 -6.50 5.01
C ILE A 90 15.75 -5.90 5.93
N THR A 91 15.92 -4.58 5.90
CA THR A 91 16.86 -3.85 6.75
C THR A 91 16.51 -2.36 6.80
N GLY A 92 16.63 -1.74 7.98
CA GLY A 92 16.27 -0.34 8.21
C GLY A 92 14.88 -0.01 7.65
N ILE A 93 14.82 1.01 6.78
CA ILE A 93 13.58 1.43 6.11
C ILE A 93 13.26 0.66 4.83
N LYS A 94 14.13 -0.25 4.38
CA LYS A 94 13.96 -1.02 3.14
C LYS A 94 13.24 -2.34 3.41
N GLY A 95 12.32 -2.68 2.52
CA GLY A 95 11.58 -3.93 2.59
C GLY A 95 11.11 -4.44 1.24
N LYS A 96 10.60 -5.65 1.21
CA LYS A 96 10.01 -6.28 0.02
C LYS A 96 8.51 -6.04 0.01
N VAL A 97 8.00 -5.46 -1.08
CA VAL A 97 6.57 -5.39 -1.39
C VAL A 97 6.21 -6.61 -2.23
N THR A 98 5.25 -7.41 -1.76
CA THR A 98 4.75 -8.59 -2.47
C THR A 98 3.23 -8.62 -2.50
N GLY A 99 2.66 -9.26 -3.52
CA GLY A 99 1.24 -9.62 -3.59
C GLY A 99 0.61 -9.32 -4.94
N ILE A 100 -0.70 -9.04 -4.93
CA ILE A 100 -1.49 -8.80 -6.14
C ILE A 100 -2.03 -7.38 -6.16
N ALA A 101 -1.97 -6.74 -7.32
CA ALA A 101 -2.47 -5.40 -7.56
C ALA A 101 -3.56 -5.35 -8.64
N SER A 102 -4.55 -4.51 -8.40
CA SER A 102 -5.46 -4.02 -9.44
C SER A 102 -4.77 -2.97 -10.30
N ILE A 103 -5.32 -2.65 -11.48
CA ILE A 103 -4.76 -1.61 -12.36
C ILE A 103 -4.71 -0.25 -11.64
N ASN A 104 -5.75 0.10 -10.88
CA ASN A 104 -5.78 1.33 -10.08
C ASN A 104 -4.64 1.35 -9.04
N ALA A 105 -4.37 0.20 -8.41
CA ALA A 105 -3.26 0.09 -7.48
C ALA A 105 -1.90 0.25 -8.19
N ILE A 106 -1.73 -0.24 -9.42
CA ILE A 106 -0.48 -0.03 -10.21
C ILE A 106 -0.20 1.47 -10.39
N VAL A 107 -1.22 2.27 -10.72
CA VAL A 107 -1.07 3.72 -10.86
C VAL A 107 -0.59 4.34 -9.54
N ASN A 108 -1.22 3.99 -8.41
CA ASN A 108 -0.80 4.48 -7.10
C ASN A 108 0.59 4.00 -6.68
N LEU A 109 0.98 2.76 -7.03
CA LEU A 109 2.34 2.25 -6.81
C LEU A 109 3.37 3.07 -7.59
N SER A 110 3.04 3.47 -8.82
CA SER A 110 3.90 4.34 -9.63
C SER A 110 4.00 5.75 -9.05
N ILE A 111 2.89 6.36 -8.65
CA ILE A 111 2.88 7.70 -8.03
C ILE A 111 3.66 7.69 -6.71
N ALA A 112 3.56 6.61 -5.94
CA ALA A 112 4.32 6.43 -4.71
C ALA A 112 5.82 6.12 -4.94
N GLY A 113 6.25 5.95 -6.19
CA GLY A 113 7.63 5.62 -6.55
C GLY A 113 8.07 4.22 -6.14
N ILE A 114 7.13 3.30 -5.94
CA ILE A 114 7.42 1.88 -5.63
C ILE A 114 7.83 1.14 -6.92
N ILE A 115 7.22 1.49 -8.04
CA ILE A 115 7.58 1.01 -9.38
C ILE A 115 7.78 2.21 -10.30
N THR A 116 8.51 2.04 -11.40
CA THR A 116 8.64 3.11 -12.39
C THR A 116 7.40 3.19 -13.28
N ALA A 117 7.21 4.33 -13.96
CA ALA A 117 6.14 4.48 -14.95
C ALA A 117 6.27 3.48 -16.12
N ASN A 118 7.51 3.07 -16.44
CA ASN A 118 7.75 2.07 -17.47
C ASN A 118 7.32 0.67 -17.00
N ASP A 119 7.64 0.31 -15.75
CA ASP A 119 7.21 -0.96 -15.16
C ASP A 119 5.68 -1.03 -15.07
N ALA A 120 5.04 0.07 -14.65
CA ALA A 120 3.58 0.19 -14.63
C ALA A 120 2.96 -0.08 -16.02
N LYS A 121 3.50 0.54 -17.08
CA LYS A 121 3.03 0.30 -18.46
C LYS A 121 3.19 -1.16 -18.88
N LYS A 122 4.32 -1.80 -18.55
CA LYS A 122 4.57 -3.21 -18.88
C LYS A 122 3.58 -4.13 -18.16
N LEU A 123 3.33 -3.90 -16.88
CA LEU A 123 2.39 -4.69 -16.07
C LEU A 123 0.95 -4.58 -16.56
N VAL A 124 0.52 -3.39 -17.00
CA VAL A 124 -0.83 -3.21 -17.58
C VAL A 124 -0.94 -3.96 -18.90
N LYS A 125 0.04 -3.81 -19.81
CA LYS A 125 0.03 -4.50 -21.11
C LYS A 125 0.08 -6.01 -20.97
N SER A 126 0.90 -6.55 -20.06
CA SER A 126 0.98 -8.01 -19.87
C SER A 126 -0.37 -8.61 -19.47
N ARG A 127 -1.13 -7.88 -18.64
CA ARG A 127 -2.47 -8.27 -18.24
C ARG A 127 -3.48 -8.20 -19.38
N GLU A 128 -3.43 -7.18 -20.23
CA GLU A 128 -4.30 -7.08 -21.41
C GLU A 128 -4.07 -8.26 -22.35
N ILE A 129 -2.82 -8.62 -22.60
CA ILE A 129 -2.46 -9.79 -23.43
C ILE A 129 -3.00 -11.09 -22.83
N GLU A 130 -2.84 -11.28 -21.52
CA GLU A 130 -3.38 -12.44 -20.81
C GLU A 130 -4.91 -12.50 -20.88
N SER A 131 -5.58 -11.35 -20.78
CA SER A 131 -7.04 -11.24 -20.91
C SER A 131 -7.51 -11.68 -22.30
N LEU A 132 -6.78 -11.31 -23.36
CA LEU A 132 -7.10 -11.69 -24.74
C LEU A 132 -6.87 -13.19 -24.99
N LYS A 133 -5.84 -13.78 -24.38
CA LYS A 133 -5.58 -15.22 -24.47
C LYS A 133 -6.67 -16.08 -23.83
N LEU A 134 -7.36 -15.56 -22.81
CA LEU A 134 -8.46 -16.26 -22.15
C LEU A 134 -9.78 -16.21 -22.94
N LEU A 135 -9.84 -15.41 -24.01
CA LEU A 135 -11.00 -15.25 -24.88
C LEU A 135 -10.88 -16.04 -26.20
N GLN A 136 -9.76 -16.74 -26.40
CA GLN A 136 -9.47 -17.61 -27.55
C GLN A 136 -9.53 -19.07 -27.10
#